data_AF-A0A9J6GIH8-F1
#
_entry.id   AF-A0A9J6GIH8-F1
#
_cell.length_a   1.000
_cell.length_b   1.000
_cell.length_c   1.000
_cell.angle_alpha   90.00
_cell.angle_beta   90.00
_cell.angle_gamma   90.00
#
_symmetry.space_group_name_H-M   'P 1'
#
loop_
_entity.id
_entity.type
_entity.pdbx_description
1 polymer ?
#
loop_
_entity_poly.entity_id
_entity_poly.type
_entity_poly.pdbx_seq_one_letter_code
_entity_poly.pdbx_strand_id
1 'polypeptide(L)'
;MLGAWLLTCLVVSTYFTSLIVAALTVRTSFAKIDSVEDLVRQPQIHPMYPAGTQLGVVLQTSISEGYGYLYKHSSVIDVVDLYRPKDIDAILNHKAVLMIGKDSAKYRLKEICPKVDGRFYISTGNVYVWNSIFVAHKDFPQDLFKELNKR
;
A
#
# COMPACT_ATOMS: atom_id res chain seq x y z
N MET A 1 -53.23 16.46 -22.83
CA MET A 1 -52.55 15.21 -22.40
C MET A 1 -51.18 15.03 -23.03
N LEU A 2 -51.01 15.23 -24.35
CA LEU A 2 -49.70 15.11 -25.02
C LEU A 2 -48.60 16.02 -24.45
N GLY A 3 -48.92 17.28 -24.10
CA GLY A 3 -47.94 18.22 -23.55
C GLY A 3 -47.40 17.82 -22.18
N ALA A 4 -48.25 17.28 -21.30
CA ALA A 4 -47.83 16.78 -19.98
C ALA A 4 -46.91 15.55 -20.13
N TRP A 5 -47.24 14.64 -21.05
CA TRP A 5 -46.41 13.49 -21.38
C TRP A 5 -45.03 13.88 -21.90
N LEU A 6 -44.97 14.81 -22.86
CA LEU A 6 -43.72 15.32 -23.41
C LEU A 6 -42.86 16.01 -22.33
N LEU A 7 -43.50 16.76 -21.43
CA LEU A 7 -42.80 17.41 -20.32
C LEU A 7 -42.20 16.37 -19.36
N THR A 8 -42.96 15.31 -19.02
CA THR A 8 -42.46 14.21 -18.19
C THR A 8 -41.30 13.47 -18.85
N CYS A 9 -41.40 13.14 -20.15
CA CYS A 9 -40.29 12.52 -20.89
C CYS A 9 -39.05 13.40 -20.89
N LEU A 10 -39.22 14.72 -21.07
CA LEU A 10 -38.10 15.67 -21.06
C LEU A 10 -37.42 15.69 -19.68
N VAL A 11 -38.19 15.79 -18.60
CA VAL A 11 -37.66 15.77 -17.21
C VAL A 11 -36.94 14.46 -16.89
N VAL A 12 -37.49 13.32 -17.30
CA VAL A 12 -36.83 12.01 -17.07
C VAL A 12 -35.54 11.90 -17.87
N SER A 13 -35.54 12.37 -19.13
CA SER A 13 -34.34 12.32 -19.98
C SER A 13 -33.22 13.21 -19.47
N THR A 14 -33.53 14.41 -18.97
CA THR A 14 -32.54 15.33 -18.39
C THR A 14 -32.01 14.80 -17.05
N TYR A 15 -32.87 14.21 -16.22
CA TYR A 15 -32.45 13.56 -14.98
C TYR A 15 -31.53 12.35 -15.22
N PHE A 16 -31.87 11.51 -16.19
CA PHE A 16 -31.02 10.37 -16.55
C PHE A 16 -29.66 10.82 -17.13
N THR A 17 -29.68 11.85 -17.98
CA THR A 17 -28.46 12.43 -18.55
C THR A 17 -27.57 13.03 -17.45
N SER A 18 -28.14 13.72 -16.47
CA SER A 18 -27.37 14.27 -15.36
C SER A 18 -26.75 13.19 -14.48
N LEU A 19 -27.45 12.08 -14.24
CA LEU A 19 -26.91 10.92 -13.53
C LEU A 19 -25.75 10.25 -14.30
N ILE A 20 -25.89 10.09 -15.62
CA ILE A 20 -24.79 9.56 -16.46
C ILE A 20 -23.58 10.49 -16.41
N VAL A 21 -23.79 11.79 -16.59
CA VAL A 21 -22.71 12.78 -16.53
C VAL A 21 -22.05 12.76 -15.15
N ALA A 22 -22.83 12.70 -14.07
CA ALA A 22 -22.27 12.57 -12.72
C ALA A 22 -21.44 11.29 -12.56
N ALA A 23 -21.95 10.13 -12.99
CA ALA A 23 -21.24 8.86 -12.92
C ALA A 23 -19.94 8.84 -13.76
N LEU A 24 -19.94 9.49 -14.93
CA LEU A 24 -18.77 9.60 -15.80
C LEU A 24 -17.77 10.67 -15.33
N THR A 25 -18.25 11.70 -14.61
CA THR A 25 -17.40 12.77 -14.08
C THR A 25 -16.72 12.36 -12.77
N VAL A 26 -17.35 11.49 -11.98
CA VAL A 26 -16.71 10.83 -10.84
C VAL A 26 -15.68 9.84 -11.38
N ARG A 27 -14.48 10.34 -11.69
CA ARG A 27 -13.31 9.48 -11.72
C ARG A 27 -13.14 8.95 -10.32
N THR A 28 -13.27 7.63 -10.15
CA THR A 28 -12.76 6.94 -8.96
C THR A 28 -11.24 7.03 -8.98
N SER A 29 -10.69 8.21 -8.70
CA SER A 29 -9.29 8.31 -8.32
C SER A 29 -9.20 7.61 -6.98
N PHE A 30 -8.83 6.33 -6.97
CA PHE A 30 -8.40 5.69 -5.75
C PHE A 30 -7.33 6.60 -5.16
N ALA A 31 -7.57 7.10 -3.95
CA ALA A 31 -6.68 8.05 -3.31
C ALA A 31 -5.32 7.38 -3.17
N LYS A 32 -4.34 7.94 -3.87
CA LYS A 32 -2.97 7.45 -3.91
C LYS A 32 -2.44 7.34 -2.48
N ILE A 33 -1.91 6.19 -2.09
CA ILE A 33 -1.36 5.96 -0.76
C ILE A 33 0.14 6.24 -0.82
N ASP A 34 0.52 7.44 -0.38
CA ASP A 34 1.93 7.85 -0.29
C ASP A 34 2.43 7.97 1.16
N SER A 35 1.53 7.97 2.13
CA SER A 35 1.87 8.12 3.55
C SER A 35 1.10 7.15 4.44
N VAL A 36 1.54 7.03 5.70
CA VAL A 36 0.82 6.27 6.73
C VAL A 36 -0.55 6.90 6.99
N GLU A 37 -0.61 8.24 6.97
CA GLU A 37 -1.83 9.01 7.20
C GLU A 37 -2.88 8.74 6.12
N ASP A 38 -2.45 8.60 4.85
CA ASP A 38 -3.36 8.27 3.74
C ASP A 38 -3.92 6.85 3.86
N LEU A 39 -3.12 5.92 4.37
CA LEU A 39 -3.54 4.53 4.59
C LEU A 39 -4.52 4.44 5.77
N VAL A 40 -4.26 5.16 6.87
CA VAL A 40 -5.15 5.23 8.04
C VAL A 40 -6.50 5.84 7.68
N ARG A 41 -6.55 6.79 6.73
CA ARG A 41 -7.79 7.39 6.23
C ARG A 41 -8.65 6.44 5.37
N GLN A 42 -8.12 5.28 5.01
CA GLN A 42 -8.78 4.31 4.14
C GLN A 42 -8.96 2.96 4.87
N PRO A 43 -9.86 2.89 5.88
CA PRO A 43 -10.03 1.70 6.71
C PRO A 43 -10.53 0.46 5.95
N GLN A 44 -11.06 0.64 4.73
CA GLN A 44 -11.46 -0.45 3.84
C GLN A 44 -10.27 -1.17 3.18
N ILE A 45 -9.08 -0.57 3.22
CA ILE A 45 -7.84 -1.15 2.66
C ILE A 45 -7.08 -1.82 3.79
N HIS A 46 -6.90 -3.12 3.67
CA HIS A 46 -6.24 -3.94 4.67
C HIS A 46 -4.71 -3.87 4.57
N PRO A 47 -3.99 -3.32 5.56
CA PRO A 47 -2.54 -3.27 5.53
C PRO A 47 -1.92 -4.61 5.88
N MET A 48 -0.83 -4.96 5.20
CA MET A 48 -0.12 -6.23 5.41
C MET A 48 1.39 -5.99 5.40
N TYR A 49 2.14 -6.71 6.23
CA TYR A 49 3.59 -6.64 6.23
C TYR A 49 4.25 -8.00 6.55
N PRO A 50 5.48 -8.25 6.07
CA PRO A 50 6.20 -9.50 6.33
C PRO A 50 6.59 -9.67 7.81
N ALA A 51 6.40 -10.89 8.30
CA ALA A 51 6.83 -11.34 9.62
C ALA A 51 8.35 -11.19 9.79
N GLY A 52 8.78 -10.94 11.03
CA GLY A 52 10.20 -10.87 11.39
C GLY A 52 10.94 -9.66 10.81
N THR A 53 10.25 -8.69 10.21
CA THR A 53 10.88 -7.47 9.70
C THR A 53 10.98 -6.37 10.75
N GLN A 54 11.96 -5.49 10.57
CA GLN A 54 12.14 -4.29 11.40
C GLN A 54 10.90 -3.38 11.40
N LEU A 55 10.12 -3.41 10.31
CA LEU A 55 8.86 -2.66 10.21
C LEU A 55 7.88 -3.07 11.32
N GLY A 56 7.75 -4.36 11.63
CA GLY A 56 6.87 -4.82 12.71
C GLY A 56 7.25 -4.23 14.08
N VAL A 57 8.56 -4.20 14.37
CA VAL A 57 9.10 -3.59 15.58
C VAL A 57 8.79 -2.09 15.61
N VAL A 58 9.05 -1.39 14.51
CA VAL A 58 8.81 0.06 14.39
C VAL A 58 7.32 0.38 14.59
N LEU A 59 6.43 -0.37 13.96
CA LEU A 59 4.98 -0.18 14.12
C LEU A 59 4.55 -0.41 15.58
N GLN A 60 5.13 -1.40 16.25
CA GLN A 60 4.83 -1.73 17.65
C GLN A 60 5.37 -0.69 18.64
N THR A 61 6.59 -0.18 18.42
CA THR A 61 7.28 0.72 19.37
C THR A 61 7.09 2.21 19.06
N SER A 62 6.45 2.54 17.94
CA SER A 62 6.23 3.93 17.54
C SER A 62 5.25 4.63 18.48
N ILE A 63 5.56 5.90 18.78
CA ILE A 63 4.69 6.80 19.56
C ILE A 63 3.58 7.38 18.65
N SER A 64 3.76 7.35 17.33
CA SER A 64 2.78 7.91 16.39
C SER A 64 1.50 7.07 16.36
N GLU A 65 0.37 7.75 16.53
CA GLU A 65 -0.97 7.12 16.50
C GLU A 65 -1.23 6.38 15.20
N GLY A 66 -0.77 6.91 14.06
CA GLY A 66 -0.94 6.24 12.76
C GLY A 66 -0.20 4.91 12.68
N TYR A 67 1.03 4.85 13.20
CA TYR A 67 1.81 3.61 13.24
C TYR A 67 1.21 2.60 14.23
N GLY A 68 0.74 3.07 15.38
CA GLY A 68 0.03 2.23 16.35
C GLY A 68 -1.29 1.69 15.81
N TYR A 69 -2.02 2.47 15.01
CA TYR A 69 -3.20 2.00 14.28
C TYR A 69 -2.83 0.90 13.29
N LEU A 70 -1.81 1.12 12.47
CA LEU A 70 -1.33 0.13 11.51
C LEU A 70 -0.89 -1.16 12.22
N TYR A 71 -0.18 -1.08 13.35
CA TYR A 71 0.20 -2.28 14.10
C TYR A 71 -1.01 -3.13 14.51
N LYS A 72 -2.10 -2.49 14.97
CA LYS A 72 -3.31 -3.18 15.44
C LYS A 72 -4.18 -3.74 14.32
N HIS A 73 -4.17 -3.11 13.14
CA HIS A 73 -5.07 -3.44 12.04
C HIS A 73 -4.37 -4.14 10.86
N SER A 74 -3.05 -4.29 10.90
CA SER A 74 -2.31 -5.00 9.86
C SER A 74 -2.29 -6.50 10.09
N SER A 75 -2.30 -7.26 9.00
CA SER A 75 -1.92 -8.67 9.05
C SER A 75 -0.43 -8.86 8.87
N VAL A 76 0.13 -9.75 9.66
CA VAL A 76 1.51 -10.22 9.52
C VAL A 76 1.51 -11.44 8.62
N ILE A 77 2.30 -11.41 7.55
CA ILE A 77 2.40 -12.50 6.56
C ILE A 77 3.79 -13.12 6.65
N ASP A 78 3.90 -14.45 6.64
CA ASP A 78 5.22 -15.08 6.53
C ASP A 78 5.90 -14.69 5.20
N VAL A 79 7.22 -14.50 5.22
CA VAL A 79 7.99 -14.13 4.02
C VAL A 79 7.81 -15.18 2.92
N VAL A 80 7.65 -16.46 3.28
CA VAL A 80 7.39 -17.53 2.29
C VAL A 80 6.02 -17.40 1.61
N ASP A 81 5.10 -16.67 2.24
CA ASP A 81 3.69 -16.55 1.84
C ASP A 81 3.33 -15.19 1.23
N LEU A 82 4.28 -14.24 1.18
CA LEU A 82 4.09 -12.84 0.82
C LEU A 82 3.42 -12.58 -0.55
N TYR A 83 3.45 -13.58 -1.44
CA TYR A 83 2.97 -13.48 -2.82
C TYR A 83 2.02 -14.63 -3.17
N ARG A 84 1.31 -15.19 -2.20
CA ARG A 84 0.25 -16.16 -2.49
C ARG A 84 -0.80 -15.51 -3.41
N PRO A 85 -1.38 -16.26 -4.36
CA PRO A 85 -2.34 -15.71 -5.33
C PRO A 85 -3.50 -14.94 -4.70
N LYS A 86 -4.00 -15.38 -3.53
CA LYS A 86 -5.08 -14.72 -2.79
C LYS A 86 -4.73 -13.30 -2.34
N ASP A 87 -3.49 -13.08 -1.91
CA ASP A 87 -3.04 -11.82 -1.33
C ASP A 87 -2.70 -10.84 -2.46
N ILE A 88 -2.13 -11.38 -3.55
CA ILE A 88 -1.94 -10.64 -4.80
C ILE A 88 -3.28 -10.18 -5.40
N ASP A 89 -4.29 -11.06 -5.44
CA ASP A 89 -5.62 -10.71 -5.91
C ASP A 89 -6.27 -9.64 -5.01
N ALA A 90 -6.10 -9.73 -3.69
CA ALA A 90 -6.56 -8.69 -2.77
C ALA A 90 -5.91 -7.33 -3.04
N ILE A 91 -4.61 -7.30 -3.35
CA ILE A 91 -3.89 -6.06 -3.72
C ILE A 91 -4.40 -5.52 -5.05
N LEU A 92 -4.53 -6.36 -6.08
CA LEU A 92 -5.01 -5.96 -7.41
C LEU A 92 -6.46 -5.44 -7.39
N ASN A 93 -7.28 -5.94 -6.45
CA ASN A 93 -8.66 -5.52 -6.26
C ASN A 93 -8.84 -4.36 -5.26
N HIS A 94 -7.76 -3.67 -4.88
CA HIS A 94 -7.79 -2.53 -3.95
C HIS A 94 -8.33 -2.85 -2.55
N LYS A 95 -8.24 -4.12 -2.13
CA LYS A 95 -8.69 -4.58 -0.80
C LYS A 95 -7.56 -4.62 0.21
N ALA A 96 -6.30 -4.66 -0.25
CA ALA A 96 -5.15 -4.75 0.62
C ALA A 96 -3.95 -3.97 0.07
N VAL A 97 -3.04 -3.60 0.97
CA VAL A 97 -1.75 -2.97 0.64
C VAL A 97 -0.63 -3.73 1.35
N LEU A 98 0.42 -4.05 0.60
CA LEU A 98 1.61 -4.71 1.12
C LEU A 98 2.71 -3.67 1.43
N MET A 99 3.06 -3.53 2.70
CA MET A 99 4.13 -2.66 3.19
C MET A 99 5.44 -3.42 3.21
N ILE A 100 6.30 -3.16 2.22
CA ILE A 100 7.61 -3.82 2.06
C ILE A 100 8.66 -2.84 1.55
N GLY A 101 9.93 -3.22 1.66
CA GLY A 101 11.03 -2.45 1.07
C GLY A 101 10.85 -2.28 -0.43
N LYS A 102 11.04 -1.05 -0.92
CA LYS A 102 10.84 -0.66 -2.33
C LYS A 102 11.60 -1.56 -3.31
N ASP A 103 12.85 -1.87 -3.01
CA ASP A 103 13.69 -2.68 -3.89
C ASP A 103 13.29 -4.16 -3.83
N SER A 104 12.92 -4.67 -2.65
CA SER A 104 12.37 -6.03 -2.50
C SER A 104 11.08 -6.20 -3.30
N ALA A 105 10.21 -5.19 -3.29
CA ALA A 105 8.98 -5.18 -4.10
C ALA A 105 9.29 -5.26 -5.60
N LYS A 106 10.16 -4.36 -6.08
CA LYS A 106 10.54 -4.28 -7.50
C LYS A 106 11.17 -5.58 -7.99
N TYR A 107 12.11 -6.12 -7.23
CA TYR A 107 12.83 -7.33 -7.60
C TYR A 107 11.86 -8.53 -7.66
N ARG A 108 11.07 -8.73 -6.60
CA ARG A 108 10.28 -9.96 -6.46
C ARG A 108 9.01 -9.97 -7.31
N LEU A 109 8.36 -8.82 -7.50
CA LEU A 109 7.20 -8.71 -8.40
C LEU A 109 7.59 -8.98 -9.86
N LYS A 110 8.79 -8.54 -10.27
CA LYS A 110 9.32 -8.81 -11.61
C LYS A 110 9.59 -10.30 -11.84
N GLU A 111 10.08 -11.01 -10.83
CA GLU A 111 10.36 -12.45 -10.92
C GLU A 111 9.09 -13.32 -10.90
N ILE A 112 8.20 -13.09 -9.93
CA ILE A 112 7.05 -13.97 -9.69
C ILE A 112 5.99 -13.79 -10.78
N CYS A 113 5.89 -12.58 -11.32
CA CYS A 113 4.65 -12.15 -11.91
C CYS A 113 4.86 -11.25 -13.16
N PRO A 114 5.49 -11.77 -14.24
CA PRO A 114 5.71 -10.98 -15.46
C PRO A 114 4.40 -10.47 -16.09
N LYS A 115 3.28 -11.17 -15.86
CA LYS A 115 1.95 -10.84 -16.41
C LYS A 115 1.24 -9.67 -15.71
N VAL A 116 1.72 -9.25 -14.55
CA VAL A 116 1.16 -8.14 -13.76
C VAL A 116 2.17 -6.98 -13.67
N ASP A 117 3.23 -7.03 -14.48
CA ASP A 117 4.13 -5.89 -14.67
C ASP A 117 3.32 -4.65 -15.12
N GLY A 118 3.58 -3.52 -14.49
CA GLY A 118 2.81 -2.28 -14.67
C GLY A 118 1.41 -2.23 -14.02
N ARG A 119 0.92 -3.30 -13.35
CA ARG A 119 -0.37 -3.28 -12.63
C ARG A 119 -0.26 -2.87 -11.17
N PHE A 120 0.92 -2.96 -10.59
CA PHE A 120 1.17 -2.50 -9.22
C PHE A 120 1.67 -1.06 -9.22
N TYR A 121 1.05 -0.24 -8.36
CA TYR A 121 1.61 1.04 -7.99
C TYR A 121 2.56 0.85 -6.81
N ILE A 122 3.84 1.21 -6.99
CA ILE A 122 4.82 1.24 -5.90
C ILE A 122 4.89 2.68 -5.39
N SER A 123 4.51 2.86 -4.12
CA SER A 123 4.51 4.17 -3.48
C SER A 123 5.88 4.85 -3.53
N THR A 124 5.88 6.16 -3.70
CA THR A 124 7.09 6.99 -3.61
C THR A 124 7.45 7.35 -2.17
N GLY A 125 6.50 7.27 -1.25
CA GLY A 125 6.73 7.53 0.16
C GLY A 125 7.29 6.33 0.91
N ASN A 126 7.94 6.60 2.03
CA ASN A 126 8.52 5.58 2.89
C ASN A 126 7.73 5.48 4.18
N VAL A 127 7.25 4.28 4.49
CA VAL A 127 6.68 3.95 5.81
C VAL A 127 7.79 3.80 6.86
N TYR A 128 9.00 3.43 6.44
CA TYR A 128 10.15 3.29 7.31
C TYR A 128 11.44 3.47 6.51
N VAL A 129 12.44 4.13 7.11
CA VAL A 129 13.78 4.26 6.51
C VAL A 129 14.62 3.09 6.97
N TRP A 130 14.95 2.21 6.03
CA TRP A 130 15.81 1.05 6.30
C TRP A 130 17.29 1.47 6.25
N ASN A 131 17.96 1.43 7.40
CA ASN A 131 19.41 1.62 7.50
C ASN A 131 20.05 0.36 8.11
N SER A 132 20.70 -0.45 7.28
CA SER A 132 21.50 -1.59 7.75
C SER A 132 22.88 -1.13 8.19
N ILE A 133 23.26 -1.46 9.43
CA ILE A 133 24.61 -1.27 9.94
C ILE A 133 25.18 -2.59 10.41
N PHE A 134 26.51 -2.75 10.34
CA PHE A 134 27.18 -3.88 10.97
C PHE A 134 27.24 -3.66 12.48
N VAL A 135 26.74 -4.61 13.26
CA VAL A 135 26.83 -4.63 14.72
C VAL A 135 27.73 -5.80 15.10
N ALA A 136 28.76 -5.55 15.91
CA ALA A 136 29.63 -6.60 16.42
C ALA A 136 29.78 -6.48 17.94
N HIS A 137 30.32 -7.53 18.56
CA HIS A 137 30.60 -7.54 19.99
C HIS A 137 31.53 -6.39 20.39
N LYS A 138 31.42 -5.89 21.63
CA LYS A 138 32.26 -4.79 22.11
C LYS A 138 33.76 -5.13 22.07
N ASP A 139 34.08 -6.41 22.27
CA ASP A 139 35.45 -6.93 22.24
C ASP A 139 35.90 -7.35 20.83
N PHE A 140 35.14 -7.01 19.79
CA PHE A 140 35.54 -7.27 18.42
C PHE A 140 36.83 -6.50 18.09
N PRO A 141 37.81 -7.12 17.39
CA PRO A 141 39.08 -6.47 17.13
C PRO A 141 38.89 -5.11 16.45
N GLN A 142 39.37 -4.04 17.11
CA GLN A 142 39.14 -2.68 16.64
C GLN A 142 39.78 -2.38 15.29
N ASP A 143 40.85 -3.10 14.96
CA ASP A 143 41.59 -2.97 13.70
C ASP A 143 40.70 -3.39 12.52
N LEU A 144 39.95 -4.48 12.69
CA LEU A 144 38.95 -4.93 11.72
C LEU A 144 37.76 -3.97 11.62
N PHE A 145 37.33 -3.37 12.73
CA PHE A 145 36.27 -2.36 12.70
C PHE A 145 36.67 -1.10 11.93
N LYS A 146 37.93 -0.66 12.09
CA LYS A 146 38.50 0.46 11.33
C LYS A 146 38.57 0.13 9.84
N GLU A 147 38.89 -1.11 9.47
CA GLU A 147 38.88 -1.53 8.06
C GLU A 147 37.45 -1.59 7.49
N LEU A 148 36.49 -2.10 8.24
CA LEU A 148 35.08 -2.18 7.83
C LEU A 148 34.48 -0.78 7.56
N ASN A 149 34.91 0.23 8.32
CA ASN A 149 34.41 1.61 8.22
C ASN A 149 35.17 2.50 7.20
N LYS A 150 36.19 1.99 6.50
CA LYS A 150 36.97 2.77 5.49
C LYS A 150 36.29 2.89 4.12
N ARG A 151 35.06 2.39 3.97
CA ARG A 151 34.31 2.41 2.70
C ARG A 151 33.64 3.75 2.44
#